data_AF-A0A380AW21-F1
#
_entry.id   AF-A0A380AW21-F1
#
_cell.length_a   1.000
_cell.length_b   1.000
_cell.length_c   1.000
_cell.angle_alpha   90.00
_cell.angle_beta   90.00
_cell.angle_gamma   90.00
#
_symmetry.space_group_name_H-M   'P 1'
#
loop_
_entity.id
_entity.type
_entity.pdbx_description
1 polymer ?
#
loop_
_entity_poly.entity_id
_entity_poly.type
_entity_poly.pdbx_seq_one_letter_code
_entity_poly.pdbx_strand_id
1 'polypeptide(L)'
;MLLTKRFLPYFVTQCLGALNDNFYKNILLLLVTFSQVQDLPISVDLFVNLAAGLFILPFFLFSAHAGVVADNMDKAKLIRQLKLLEVIIMFSAAIAILNGNYMMMLLLLFLTGSQSAYFGPVKYSLLPQALQEDELVSGNAWVEMGTFLSILIGTLSAGILIFEDNGTQWSAIIVALLALLGYLASRAIPALPPQGTIEKIRFRPLSGTWRSIQKVRQTPSIWMAIIAISWFWFLGATYLTQFPNFTKLHLHSGAAVVSLLLGLFSIGIAVGSFVCERFSNGHVELGLLPFGALGLTLFGIDLLWAIPPVPVDASVVYGVNVFITQSQHFRVMLDFFMIGVSGGLFIVPLYAFIQSRSAKGECAQAIAANNIMNALFMVISALLSMLLLGIAGWSIPQLFLLLAVMNFGMILYVYSQVPEFTLRFISYLLSHVIYRVTVTGREKIPKLGAGIIVCNHVSDVDALIIMGTSIRPIRFVMEQSVSERPLLKSVFCHAGVIPICSPKQSETTYNHAFEAIHEALSNNELVCIFPEGRVTSDGTLGEFYVDIDKILARDPVPVIPMALKGLLGTYFSHKDEQALTTIPIRFRSRVSVTLAEAIDGHVANKDSLRVKIASLLGK
;
A
#
# COMPACT_ATOMS: atom_id res chain seq x y z
N MET A 1 13.39 -14.58 2.65
CA MET A 1 12.27 -14.19 3.52
C MET A 1 11.18 -15.26 3.69
N LEU A 2 10.46 -15.71 2.65
CA LEU A 2 9.23 -16.52 2.77
C LEU A 2 9.35 -17.77 3.65
N LEU A 3 10.34 -18.63 3.40
CA LEU A 3 10.51 -19.93 4.09
C LEU A 3 11.11 -19.83 5.50
N THR A 4 11.27 -18.61 6.02
CA THR A 4 11.88 -18.42 7.35
C THR A 4 10.88 -18.73 8.46
N LYS A 5 11.39 -19.20 9.60
CA LYS A 5 10.58 -19.47 10.80
C LYS A 5 9.83 -18.24 11.34
N ARG A 6 10.34 -17.03 11.05
CA ARG A 6 9.71 -15.76 11.45
C ARG A 6 8.49 -15.37 10.60
N PHE A 7 8.37 -15.89 9.37
CA PHE A 7 7.33 -15.46 8.43
C PHE A 7 6.41 -16.59 7.97
N LEU A 8 6.95 -17.76 7.61
CA LEU A 8 6.16 -18.86 7.03
C LEU A 8 4.95 -19.28 7.89
N PRO A 9 5.10 -19.50 9.21
CA PRO A 9 3.95 -19.92 10.03
C PRO A 9 2.83 -18.88 10.05
N TYR A 10 3.20 -17.59 10.10
CA TYR A 10 2.26 -16.47 10.03
C TYR A 10 1.57 -16.41 8.65
N PHE A 11 2.35 -16.53 7.57
CA PHE A 11 1.83 -16.51 6.20
C PHE A 11 0.83 -17.64 5.95
N VAL A 12 1.13 -18.86 6.39
CA VAL A 12 0.21 -19.99 6.29
C VAL A 12 -1.04 -19.76 7.15
N THR A 13 -0.87 -19.27 8.38
CA THR A 13 -1.99 -18.99 9.30
C THR A 13 -2.99 -18.01 8.69
N GLN A 14 -2.50 -16.91 8.10
CA GLN A 14 -3.37 -15.88 7.51
C GLN A 14 -4.01 -16.35 6.19
N CYS A 15 -3.29 -17.12 5.35
CA CYS A 15 -3.84 -17.72 4.14
C CYS A 15 -4.98 -18.68 4.47
N LEU A 16 -4.79 -19.57 5.45
CA LEU A 16 -5.82 -20.54 5.85
C LEU A 16 -7.03 -19.85 6.48
N GLY A 17 -6.83 -18.79 7.27
CA GLY A 17 -7.94 -17.98 7.80
C GLY A 17 -8.76 -17.34 6.68
N ALA A 18 -8.11 -16.61 5.76
CA ALA A 18 -8.80 -15.97 4.65
C ALA A 18 -9.53 -16.98 3.73
N LEU A 19 -8.93 -18.15 3.51
CA LEU A 19 -9.51 -19.22 2.71
C LEU A 19 -10.77 -19.76 3.40
N ASN A 20 -10.68 -20.05 4.70
CA ASN A 20 -11.79 -20.62 5.48
C ASN A 20 -12.97 -19.66 5.59
N ASP A 21 -12.71 -18.38 5.88
CA ASP A 21 -13.75 -17.34 5.98
C ASP A 21 -14.56 -17.24 4.67
N ASN A 22 -13.87 -17.25 3.54
CA ASN A 22 -14.53 -17.16 2.23
C ASN A 22 -15.17 -18.48 1.82
N PHE A 23 -14.58 -19.63 2.15
CA PHE A 23 -15.20 -20.92 1.91
C PHE A 23 -16.53 -21.03 2.67
N TYR A 24 -16.51 -20.79 3.99
CA TYR A 24 -17.71 -20.84 4.83
C TYR A 24 -18.80 -19.86 4.39
N LYS A 25 -18.45 -18.58 4.15
CA LYS A 25 -19.39 -17.56 3.69
C LYS A 25 -20.07 -17.98 2.39
N ASN A 26 -19.31 -18.47 1.41
CA ASN A 26 -19.87 -18.86 0.11
C ASN A 26 -20.72 -20.13 0.22
N ILE A 27 -20.32 -21.12 1.03
CA ILE A 27 -21.17 -22.30 1.31
C ILE A 27 -22.52 -21.87 1.88
N LEU A 28 -22.53 -20.98 2.88
CA LEU A 28 -23.76 -20.46 3.47
C LEU A 28 -24.66 -19.79 2.42
N LEU A 29 -24.09 -18.88 1.62
CA LEU A 29 -24.86 -18.15 0.60
C LEU A 29 -25.42 -19.10 -0.47
N LEU A 30 -24.62 -20.06 -0.94
CA LEU A 30 -25.04 -21.02 -1.96
C LEU A 30 -26.13 -21.97 -1.45
N LEU A 31 -25.99 -22.49 -0.24
CA LEU A 31 -27.01 -23.33 0.38
C LEU A 31 -28.34 -22.58 0.44
N VAL A 32 -28.38 -21.37 1.00
CA VAL A 32 -29.64 -20.61 1.14
C VAL A 32 -30.23 -20.20 -0.22
N THR A 33 -29.39 -19.88 -1.20
CA THR A 33 -29.85 -19.43 -2.53
C THR A 33 -30.40 -20.58 -3.39
N PHE A 34 -29.79 -21.77 -3.34
CA PHE A 34 -30.09 -22.87 -4.28
C PHE A 34 -30.90 -24.02 -3.67
N SER A 35 -30.93 -24.20 -2.35
CA SER A 35 -31.58 -25.38 -1.74
C SER A 35 -33.11 -25.30 -1.61
N GLN A 36 -33.78 -24.34 -2.29
CA GLN A 36 -35.24 -24.13 -2.22
C GLN A 36 -35.80 -24.28 -0.79
N VAL A 37 -35.17 -23.60 0.19
CA VAL A 37 -35.54 -23.76 1.60
C VAL A 37 -36.96 -23.23 1.82
N GLN A 38 -37.93 -24.13 1.97
CA GLN A 38 -39.33 -23.77 2.24
C GLN A 38 -39.53 -23.22 3.67
N ASP A 39 -38.60 -23.52 4.59
CA ASP A 39 -38.71 -23.22 6.03
C ASP A 39 -37.80 -22.08 6.54
N LEU A 40 -37.33 -21.19 5.66
CA LEU A 40 -36.48 -20.09 6.09
C LEU A 40 -37.35 -19.00 6.77
N PRO A 41 -37.03 -18.54 8.01
CA PRO A 41 -37.86 -17.55 8.73
C PRO A 41 -37.95 -16.18 8.06
N ILE A 42 -37.05 -15.90 7.11
CA ILE A 42 -36.93 -14.64 6.38
C ILE A 42 -36.72 -14.94 4.89
N SER A 43 -36.95 -13.96 4.03
CA SER A 43 -36.71 -14.12 2.60
C SER A 43 -35.22 -14.38 2.30
N VAL A 44 -34.96 -15.14 1.23
CA VAL A 44 -33.60 -15.42 0.73
C VAL A 44 -32.83 -14.12 0.47
N ASP A 45 -33.47 -13.14 -0.17
CA ASP A 45 -32.83 -11.84 -0.46
C ASP A 45 -32.44 -11.09 0.82
N LEU A 46 -33.32 -11.06 1.82
CA LEU A 46 -33.01 -10.45 3.11
C LEU A 46 -31.87 -11.20 3.81
N PHE A 47 -31.86 -12.53 3.75
CA PHE A 47 -30.79 -13.35 4.31
C PHE A 47 -29.43 -13.06 3.67
N VAL A 48 -29.35 -13.05 2.34
CA VAL A 48 -28.12 -12.77 1.60
C VAL A 48 -27.58 -11.38 1.93
N ASN A 49 -28.47 -10.37 1.97
CA ASN A 49 -28.10 -9.00 2.35
C ASN A 49 -27.63 -8.89 3.81
N LEU A 50 -28.32 -9.58 4.73
CA LEU A 50 -27.88 -9.66 6.13
C LEU A 50 -26.53 -10.36 6.26
N ALA A 51 -26.27 -11.43 5.52
CA ALA A 51 -25.00 -12.13 5.56
C ALA A 51 -23.83 -11.22 5.13
N ALA A 52 -24.00 -10.46 4.04
CA ALA A 52 -23.01 -9.48 3.61
C ALA A 52 -22.77 -8.39 4.68
N GLY A 53 -23.84 -7.84 5.25
CA GLY A 53 -23.76 -6.82 6.29
C GLY A 53 -23.15 -7.32 7.60
N LEU A 54 -23.55 -8.50 8.08
CA LEU A 54 -23.10 -9.09 9.34
C LEU A 54 -21.65 -9.56 9.30
N PHE A 55 -21.10 -9.85 8.12
CA PHE A 55 -19.67 -10.13 7.99
C PHE A 55 -18.81 -8.85 8.10
N ILE A 56 -19.33 -7.70 7.63
CA ILE A 56 -18.60 -6.42 7.63
C ILE A 56 -18.81 -5.62 8.92
N LEU A 57 -20.02 -5.69 9.51
CA LEU A 57 -20.41 -4.95 10.71
C LEU A 57 -19.38 -5.05 11.87
N PRO A 58 -18.80 -6.22 12.18
CA PRO A 58 -17.84 -6.35 13.26
C PRO A 58 -16.59 -5.46 13.13
N PHE A 59 -16.19 -5.07 11.91
CA PHE A 59 -15.06 -4.17 11.71
C PHE A 59 -15.35 -2.77 12.27
N PHE A 60 -16.58 -2.27 12.15
CA PHE A 60 -16.99 -0.99 12.78
C PHE A 60 -17.03 -1.08 14.29
N LEU A 61 -17.48 -2.23 14.81
CA LEU A 61 -17.71 -2.43 16.23
C LEU A 61 -16.41 -2.70 16.98
N PHE A 62 -15.52 -3.53 16.42
CA PHE A 62 -14.43 -4.12 17.21
C PHE A 62 -13.03 -3.74 16.75
N SER A 63 -12.81 -3.27 15.52
CA SER A 63 -11.43 -3.02 15.04
C SER A 63 -10.68 -1.99 15.87
N ALA A 64 -11.32 -0.92 16.35
CA ALA A 64 -10.66 0.07 17.20
C ALA A 64 -10.16 -0.52 18.52
N HIS A 65 -11.00 -1.33 19.18
CA HIS A 65 -10.60 -2.05 20.38
C HIS A 65 -9.49 -3.07 20.07
N ALA A 66 -9.62 -3.80 18.96
CA ALA A 66 -8.61 -4.76 18.51
C ALA A 66 -7.24 -4.12 18.27
N GLY A 67 -7.17 -2.91 17.71
CA GLY A 67 -5.91 -2.18 17.53
C GLY A 67 -5.20 -1.94 18.86
N VAL A 68 -5.93 -1.47 19.87
CA VAL A 68 -5.38 -1.26 21.23
C VAL A 68 -4.93 -2.58 21.84
N VAL A 69 -5.74 -3.64 21.73
CA VAL A 69 -5.37 -4.97 22.24
C VAL A 69 -4.09 -5.49 21.57
N ALA A 70 -3.99 -5.33 20.26
CA ALA A 70 -2.86 -5.79 19.44
C ALA A 70 -1.54 -5.08 19.74
N ASP A 71 -1.57 -3.78 20.05
CA ASP A 71 -0.37 -3.03 20.44
C ASP A 71 0.09 -3.34 21.89
N ASN A 72 -0.83 -3.82 22.75
CA ASN A 72 -0.59 -4.07 24.19
C ASN A 72 -0.38 -5.55 24.57
N MET A 73 -0.45 -6.46 23.62
CA MET A 73 -0.26 -7.90 23.84
C MET A 73 0.82 -8.46 22.94
N ASP A 74 1.42 -9.59 23.35
CA ASP A 74 2.26 -10.38 22.45
C ASP A 74 1.44 -10.82 21.23
N LYS A 75 1.89 -10.44 20.04
CA LYS A 75 1.13 -10.63 18.79
C LYS A 75 0.93 -12.10 18.46
N ALA A 76 1.92 -12.95 18.75
CA ALA A 76 1.81 -14.39 18.51
C ALA A 76 0.82 -15.03 19.49
N LYS A 77 0.83 -14.61 20.77
CA LYS A 77 -0.15 -15.06 21.76
C LYS A 77 -1.57 -14.68 21.34
N LEU A 78 -1.77 -13.43 20.91
CA LEU A 78 -3.08 -12.95 20.45
C LEU A 78 -3.55 -13.71 19.20
N ILE A 79 -2.68 -13.91 18.21
CA ILE A 79 -3.00 -14.72 17.02
C ILE A 79 -3.44 -16.13 17.40
N ARG A 80 -2.70 -16.80 18.30
CA ARG A 80 -3.06 -18.18 18.74
C ARG A 80 -4.42 -18.23 19.44
N GLN A 81 -4.74 -17.22 20.27
CA GLN A 81 -6.04 -17.12 20.93
C GLN A 81 -7.18 -16.90 19.92
N LEU A 82 -6.98 -16.02 18.94
CA LEU A 82 -7.96 -15.76 17.88
C LEU A 82 -8.16 -16.99 16.98
N LYS A 83 -7.10 -17.74 16.68
CA LYS A 83 -7.20 -18.98 15.89
C LYS A 83 -7.85 -20.12 16.69
N LEU A 84 -7.64 -20.19 18.00
CA LEU A 84 -8.37 -21.13 18.85
C LEU A 84 -9.87 -20.80 18.88
N LEU A 85 -10.22 -19.51 18.99
CA LEU A 85 -11.61 -19.06 18.90
C LEU A 85 -12.22 -19.42 17.54
N GLU A 86 -11.47 -19.23 16.45
CA GLU A 86 -11.89 -19.63 15.11
C GLU A 86 -12.18 -21.14 15.01
N VAL A 87 -11.36 -22.00 15.63
CA VAL A 87 -11.64 -23.45 15.70
C VAL A 87 -13.01 -23.70 16.35
N ILE A 88 -13.32 -23.04 17.47
CA ILE A 88 -14.60 -23.22 18.16
C ILE A 88 -15.78 -22.77 17.27
N ILE A 89 -15.64 -21.61 16.62
CA ILE A 89 -16.66 -21.07 15.70
C ILE A 89 -16.87 -22.02 14.52
N MET A 90 -15.79 -22.51 13.91
CA MET A 90 -15.83 -23.31 12.68
C MET A 90 -16.29 -24.75 12.92
N PHE A 91 -16.01 -25.33 14.08
CA PHE A 91 -16.63 -26.60 14.48
C PHE A 91 -18.13 -26.44 14.75
N SER A 92 -18.54 -25.32 15.37
CA SER A 92 -19.97 -25.00 15.53
C SER A 92 -20.64 -24.80 14.17
N ALA A 93 -19.94 -24.17 13.22
CA ALA A 93 -20.41 -23.97 11.85
C ALA A 93 -20.55 -25.29 11.10
N ALA A 94 -19.60 -26.21 11.24
CA ALA A 94 -19.69 -27.56 10.67
C ALA A 94 -20.94 -28.30 11.16
N ILE A 95 -21.25 -28.24 12.46
CA ILE A 95 -22.48 -28.82 13.03
C ILE A 95 -23.73 -28.12 12.47
N ALA A 96 -23.71 -26.79 12.36
CA ALA A 96 -24.83 -26.03 11.81
C ALA A 96 -25.11 -26.35 10.33
N ILE A 97 -24.05 -26.55 9.53
CA ILE A 97 -24.13 -26.98 8.13
C ILE A 97 -24.80 -28.35 8.02
N LEU A 98 -24.35 -29.33 8.81
CA LEU A 98 -24.90 -30.69 8.79
C LEU A 98 -26.37 -30.74 9.21
N ASN A 99 -26.77 -29.88 10.14
CA ASN A 99 -28.14 -29.80 10.63
C ASN A 99 -29.05 -28.88 9.79
N GLY A 100 -28.52 -28.19 8.77
CA GLY A 100 -29.28 -27.22 7.97
C GLY A 100 -29.77 -26.00 8.76
N ASN A 101 -29.11 -25.63 9.88
CA ASN A 101 -29.54 -24.49 10.70
C ASN A 101 -28.94 -23.17 10.18
N TYR A 102 -29.59 -22.60 9.16
CA TYR A 102 -29.12 -21.40 8.47
C TYR A 102 -29.04 -20.16 9.36
N MET A 103 -29.93 -20.01 10.36
CA MET A 103 -29.88 -18.89 11.30
C MET A 103 -28.66 -18.96 12.22
N MET A 104 -28.34 -20.16 12.71
CA MET A 104 -27.11 -20.39 13.46
C MET A 104 -25.88 -20.11 12.58
N MET A 105 -25.92 -20.51 11.31
CA MET A 105 -24.84 -20.21 10.38
C MET A 105 -24.65 -18.69 10.18
N LEU A 106 -25.73 -17.93 10.10
CA LEU A 106 -25.69 -16.46 9.98
C LEU A 106 -25.10 -15.80 11.24
N LEU A 107 -25.47 -16.28 12.44
CA LEU A 107 -24.87 -15.83 13.69
C LEU A 107 -23.36 -16.16 13.73
N LEU A 108 -22.97 -17.36 13.32
CA LEU A 108 -21.58 -17.77 13.26
C LEU A 108 -20.79 -16.97 12.22
N LEU A 109 -21.41 -16.53 11.12
CA LEU A 109 -20.77 -15.61 10.17
C LEU A 109 -20.42 -14.27 10.82
N PHE A 110 -21.30 -13.71 11.66
CA PHE A 110 -21.01 -12.52 12.45
C PHE A 110 -19.85 -12.75 13.45
N LEU A 111 -19.82 -13.92 14.10
CA LEU A 111 -18.73 -14.27 15.03
C LEU A 111 -17.39 -14.44 14.31
N THR A 112 -17.38 -15.05 13.13
CA THR A 112 -16.21 -15.11 12.24
C THR A 112 -15.76 -13.70 11.87
N GLY A 113 -16.66 -12.84 11.38
CA GLY A 113 -16.30 -11.45 11.07
C GLY A 113 -15.75 -10.68 12.29
N SER A 114 -16.26 -10.98 13.49
CA SER A 114 -15.73 -10.43 14.75
C SER A 114 -14.31 -10.90 15.02
N GLN A 115 -14.02 -12.19 14.81
CA GLN A 115 -12.66 -12.71 14.91
C GLN A 115 -11.73 -12.05 13.88
N SER A 116 -12.17 -11.89 12.62
CA SER A 116 -11.38 -11.27 11.55
C SER A 116 -11.12 -9.77 11.83
N ALA A 117 -12.08 -9.07 12.46
CA ALA A 117 -11.91 -7.68 12.90
C ALA A 117 -10.80 -7.52 13.96
N TYR A 118 -10.57 -8.54 14.80
CA TYR A 118 -9.42 -8.59 15.71
C TYR A 118 -8.13 -9.05 15.05
N PHE A 119 -8.23 -10.00 14.12
CA PHE A 119 -7.07 -10.54 13.43
C PHE A 119 -6.41 -9.51 12.51
N GLY A 120 -7.19 -8.64 11.84
CA GLY A 120 -6.71 -7.63 10.89
C GLY A 120 -5.60 -6.71 11.44
N PRO A 121 -5.81 -5.99 12.56
CA PRO A 121 -4.77 -5.13 13.16
C PRO A 121 -3.48 -5.88 13.50
N VAL A 122 -3.59 -7.10 14.04
CA VAL A 122 -2.43 -7.92 14.42
C VAL A 122 -1.70 -8.43 13.17
N LYS A 123 -2.45 -8.83 12.15
CA LYS A 123 -1.94 -9.35 10.87
C LYS A 123 -0.91 -8.39 10.26
N TYR A 124 -1.25 -7.12 10.10
CA TYR A 124 -0.37 -6.15 9.45
C TYR A 124 0.67 -5.54 10.40
N SER A 125 0.32 -5.32 11.67
CA SER A 125 1.27 -4.76 12.64
C SER A 125 2.36 -5.74 13.10
N LEU A 126 2.21 -7.05 12.81
CA LEU A 126 3.24 -8.06 13.02
C LEU A 126 4.41 -7.90 12.05
N LEU A 127 4.15 -7.51 10.80
CA LEU A 127 5.16 -7.42 9.74
C LEU A 127 6.38 -6.54 10.11
N PRO A 128 6.22 -5.29 10.58
CA PRO A 128 7.36 -4.45 10.95
C PRO A 128 8.13 -4.95 12.17
N GLN A 129 7.61 -5.92 12.94
CA GLN A 129 8.33 -6.55 14.05
C GLN A 129 9.02 -7.85 13.64
N ALA A 130 8.41 -8.60 12.72
CA ALA A 130 8.90 -9.89 12.27
C ALA A 130 9.92 -9.78 11.12
N LEU A 131 9.88 -8.70 10.34
CA LEU A 131 10.68 -8.50 9.14
C LEU A 131 11.69 -7.36 9.30
N GLN A 132 12.73 -7.40 8.47
CA GLN A 132 13.63 -6.27 8.32
C GLN A 132 12.96 -5.15 7.50
N GLU A 133 13.45 -3.92 7.63
CA GLU A 133 12.87 -2.75 6.95
C GLU A 133 12.87 -2.90 5.41
N ASP A 134 13.91 -3.53 4.86
CA ASP A 134 14.08 -3.84 3.43
C ASP A 134 13.29 -5.09 2.98
N GLU A 135 12.69 -5.82 3.92
CA GLU A 135 11.79 -6.93 3.65
C GLU A 135 10.30 -6.53 3.76
N LEU A 136 9.99 -5.32 4.22
CA LEU A 136 8.61 -4.93 4.56
C LEU A 136 7.69 -4.91 3.33
N VAL A 137 8.19 -4.43 2.19
CA VAL A 137 7.43 -4.42 0.94
C VAL A 137 7.22 -5.84 0.43
N SER A 138 8.26 -6.68 0.45
CA SER A 138 8.13 -8.10 0.07
C SER A 138 7.15 -8.83 0.99
N GLY A 139 7.19 -8.57 2.30
CA GLY A 139 6.25 -9.09 3.28
C GLY A 139 4.80 -8.76 2.94
N ASN A 140 4.52 -7.48 2.66
CA ASN A 140 3.18 -7.04 2.25
C ASN A 140 2.77 -7.66 0.91
N ALA A 141 3.66 -7.73 -0.09
CA ALA A 141 3.37 -8.36 -1.38
C ALA A 141 2.93 -9.84 -1.22
N TRP A 142 3.64 -10.62 -0.40
CA TRP A 142 3.25 -12.00 -0.10
C TRP A 142 1.90 -12.06 0.62
N VAL A 143 1.68 -11.22 1.62
CA VAL A 143 0.43 -11.19 2.38
C VAL A 143 -0.77 -10.85 1.49
N GLU A 144 -0.65 -9.85 0.63
CA GLU A 144 -1.72 -9.45 -0.29
C GLU A 144 -2.00 -10.55 -1.31
N MET A 145 -0.96 -11.07 -1.98
CA MET A 145 -1.10 -12.20 -2.90
C MET A 145 -1.78 -13.40 -2.23
N GLY A 146 -1.30 -13.80 -1.05
CA GLY A 146 -1.87 -14.91 -0.30
C GLY A 146 -3.33 -14.69 0.07
N THR A 147 -3.69 -13.46 0.45
CA THR A 147 -5.08 -13.10 0.80
C THR A 147 -5.99 -13.24 -0.43
N PHE A 148 -5.63 -12.67 -1.58
CA PHE A 148 -6.46 -12.72 -2.78
C PHE A 148 -6.57 -14.12 -3.39
N LEU A 149 -5.49 -14.90 -3.39
CA LEU A 149 -5.53 -16.30 -3.81
C LEU A 149 -6.37 -17.15 -2.86
N SER A 150 -6.27 -16.93 -1.54
CA SER A 150 -7.12 -17.61 -0.56
C SER A 150 -8.61 -17.27 -0.73
N ILE A 151 -8.96 -16.00 -0.97
CA ILE A 151 -10.34 -15.58 -1.26
C ILE A 151 -10.85 -16.31 -2.50
N LEU A 152 -10.05 -16.34 -3.57
CA LEU A 152 -10.40 -17.01 -4.83
C LEU A 152 -10.62 -18.51 -4.60
N ILE A 153 -9.63 -19.20 -4.04
CA ILE A 153 -9.68 -20.65 -3.81
C ILE A 153 -10.86 -21.01 -2.89
N GLY A 154 -11.10 -20.24 -1.83
CA GLY A 154 -12.24 -20.47 -0.93
C GLY A 154 -13.58 -20.27 -1.64
N THR A 155 -13.70 -19.22 -2.47
CA THR A 155 -14.94 -18.94 -3.22
C THR A 155 -15.23 -20.00 -4.28
N LEU A 156 -14.21 -20.37 -5.08
CA LEU A 156 -14.34 -21.36 -6.14
C LEU A 156 -14.58 -22.76 -5.59
N SER A 157 -13.83 -23.17 -4.57
CA SER A 157 -13.98 -24.51 -4.01
C SER A 157 -15.35 -24.68 -3.33
N ALA A 158 -15.89 -23.65 -2.68
CA ALA A 158 -17.26 -23.67 -2.16
C ALA A 158 -18.30 -23.87 -3.27
N GLY A 159 -18.15 -23.15 -4.39
CA GLY A 159 -19.02 -23.26 -5.56
C GLY A 159 -19.00 -24.63 -6.23
N ILE A 160 -17.86 -25.32 -6.24
CA ILE A 160 -17.72 -26.65 -6.83
C ILE A 160 -18.24 -27.73 -5.87
N LEU A 161 -17.79 -27.69 -4.61
CA LEU A 161 -18.03 -28.77 -3.64
C LEU A 161 -19.49 -28.90 -3.22
N ILE A 162 -20.25 -27.81 -3.18
CA ILE A 162 -21.61 -27.84 -2.61
C ILE A 162 -22.61 -28.61 -3.49
N PHE A 163 -22.34 -28.71 -4.80
CA PHE A 163 -23.21 -29.38 -5.77
C PHE A 163 -22.78 -30.83 -6.05
N GLU A 164 -21.69 -31.29 -5.46
CA GLU A 164 -21.24 -32.68 -5.52
C GLU A 164 -22.04 -33.58 -4.56
N ASP A 165 -21.96 -34.90 -4.79
CA ASP A 165 -22.53 -35.88 -3.87
C ASP A 165 -21.91 -35.72 -2.46
N ASN A 166 -22.78 -35.64 -1.44
CA ASN A 166 -22.39 -35.35 -0.06
C ASN A 166 -21.69 -33.99 0.12
N GLY A 167 -21.90 -33.01 -0.77
CA GLY A 167 -21.27 -31.69 -0.73
C GLY A 167 -21.40 -30.97 0.62
N THR A 168 -22.54 -31.07 1.29
CA THR A 168 -22.77 -30.54 2.64
C THR A 168 -21.83 -31.17 3.69
N GLN A 169 -21.61 -32.49 3.62
CA GLN A 169 -20.73 -33.20 4.57
C GLN A 169 -19.27 -32.82 4.35
N TRP A 170 -18.82 -32.78 3.08
CA TRP A 170 -17.48 -32.33 2.73
C TRP A 170 -17.22 -30.89 3.15
N SER A 171 -18.21 -30.01 2.95
CA SER A 171 -18.12 -28.61 3.36
C SER A 171 -17.92 -28.47 4.87
N ALA A 172 -18.68 -29.23 5.67
CA ALA A 172 -18.54 -29.24 7.12
C ALA A 172 -17.13 -29.73 7.58
N ILE A 173 -16.62 -30.79 6.95
CA ILE A 173 -15.28 -31.33 7.26
C ILE A 173 -14.18 -30.31 6.90
N ILE A 174 -14.26 -29.70 5.71
CA ILE A 174 -13.24 -28.77 5.22
C ILE A 174 -13.19 -27.51 6.09
N VAL A 175 -14.33 -26.93 6.45
CA VAL A 175 -14.38 -25.74 7.33
C VAL A 175 -13.69 -26.01 8.67
N ALA A 176 -13.97 -27.15 9.29
CA ALA A 176 -13.34 -27.54 10.56
C ALA A 176 -11.84 -27.85 10.41
N LEU A 177 -11.45 -28.56 9.34
CA LEU A 177 -10.07 -28.94 9.06
C LEU A 177 -9.19 -27.70 8.80
N LEU A 178 -9.65 -26.76 8.00
CA LEU A 178 -8.92 -25.53 7.70
C LEU A 178 -8.68 -24.70 8.96
N ALA A 179 -9.68 -24.59 9.84
CA ALA A 179 -9.53 -23.91 11.12
C ALA A 179 -8.48 -24.58 12.01
N LEU A 180 -8.50 -25.92 12.09
CA LEU A 180 -7.53 -26.70 12.87
C LEU A 180 -6.11 -26.53 12.32
N LEU A 181 -5.92 -26.66 11.01
CA LEU A 181 -4.62 -26.46 10.36
C LEU A 181 -4.11 -25.03 10.57
N GLY A 182 -4.99 -24.03 10.47
CA GLY A 182 -4.66 -22.64 10.75
C GLY A 182 -4.21 -22.42 12.19
N TYR A 183 -4.88 -23.06 13.16
CA TYR A 183 -4.47 -23.01 14.56
C TYR A 183 -3.12 -23.71 14.78
N LEU A 184 -2.90 -24.90 14.21
CA LEU A 184 -1.63 -25.61 14.32
C LEU A 184 -0.47 -24.80 13.74
N ALA A 185 -0.65 -24.20 12.56
CA ALA A 185 0.33 -23.29 11.96
C ALA A 185 0.63 -22.09 12.87
N SER A 186 -0.39 -21.51 13.51
CA SER A 186 -0.24 -20.35 14.39
C SER A 186 0.63 -20.60 15.63
N ARG A 187 0.72 -21.86 16.08
CA ARG A 187 1.55 -22.24 17.24
C ARG A 187 3.05 -22.11 16.94
N ALA A 188 3.45 -22.20 15.69
CA ALA A 188 4.84 -22.05 15.26
C ALA A 188 5.27 -20.58 15.06
N ILE A 189 4.35 -19.61 15.19
CA ILE A 189 4.70 -18.17 15.12
C ILE A 189 5.56 -17.80 16.35
N PRO A 190 6.76 -17.21 16.17
CA PRO A 190 7.62 -16.79 17.28
C PRO A 190 6.99 -15.71 18.15
N ALA A 191 7.40 -15.62 19.42
CA ALA A 191 6.94 -14.57 20.32
C ALA A 191 7.34 -13.18 19.80
N LEU A 192 6.42 -12.22 19.94
CA LEU A 192 6.53 -10.85 19.45
C LEU A 192 5.93 -9.92 20.52
N PRO A 193 6.72 -9.55 21.54
CA PRO A 193 6.23 -8.78 22.67
C PRO A 193 5.86 -7.34 22.26
N PRO A 194 5.01 -6.67 23.06
CA PRO A 194 4.67 -5.26 22.87
C PRO A 194 5.91 -4.36 22.75
N GLN A 195 5.87 -3.38 21.85
CA GLN A 195 6.97 -2.42 21.63
C GLN A 195 6.77 -1.07 22.32
N GLY A 196 5.57 -0.79 22.83
CA GLY A 196 5.21 0.46 23.51
C GLY A 196 4.94 0.26 25.01
N THR A 197 4.60 1.35 25.68
CA THR A 197 4.12 1.31 27.07
C THR A 197 2.79 0.58 27.14
N ILE A 198 2.69 -0.43 28.00
CA ILE A 198 1.45 -1.20 28.17
C ILE A 198 0.42 -0.34 28.90
N GLU A 199 -0.68 -0.03 28.22
CA GLU A 199 -1.81 0.72 28.73
C GLU A 199 -2.95 -0.19 29.20
N LYS A 200 -3.81 0.34 30.08
CA LYS A 200 -5.03 -0.36 30.48
C LYS A 200 -6.02 -0.38 29.30
N ILE A 201 -6.28 -1.59 28.79
CA ILE A 201 -7.24 -1.83 27.72
C ILE A 201 -8.66 -1.58 28.24
N ARG A 202 -9.36 -0.59 27.67
CA ARG A 202 -10.76 -0.32 27.98
C ARG A 202 -11.63 -0.67 26.77
N PHE A 203 -12.67 -1.48 26.98
CA PHE A 203 -13.63 -1.81 25.93
C PHE A 203 -14.52 -0.59 25.63
N ARG A 204 -14.17 0.15 24.57
CA ARG A 204 -14.85 1.36 24.12
C ARG A 204 -14.98 1.36 22.60
N PRO A 205 -15.87 0.53 22.02
CA PRO A 205 -15.92 0.29 20.58
C PRO A 205 -16.20 1.57 19.76
N LEU A 206 -17.31 2.26 20.05
CA LEU A 206 -17.72 3.44 19.27
C LEU A 206 -16.83 4.67 19.49
N SER A 207 -16.60 5.04 20.75
CA SER A 207 -15.73 6.18 21.08
C SER A 207 -14.26 5.90 20.75
N GLY A 208 -13.83 4.63 20.80
CA GLY A 208 -12.52 4.19 20.34
C GLY A 208 -12.35 4.32 18.83
N THR A 209 -13.37 3.98 18.03
CA THR A 209 -13.37 4.19 16.58
C THR A 209 -13.15 5.65 16.23
N TRP A 210 -13.95 6.55 16.82
CA TRP A 210 -13.80 7.99 16.59
C TRP A 210 -12.41 8.51 16.97
N ARG A 211 -11.93 8.12 18.15
CA ARG A 211 -10.59 8.52 18.62
C ARG A 211 -9.47 7.98 17.74
N SER A 212 -9.57 6.74 17.26
CA SER A 212 -8.56 6.12 16.39
C SER A 212 -8.48 6.86 15.05
N ILE A 213 -9.64 7.19 14.46
CA ILE A 213 -9.72 7.98 13.22
C ILE A 213 -9.16 9.40 13.45
N GLN A 214 -9.52 10.06 14.55
CA GLN A 214 -8.98 11.38 14.88
C GLN A 214 -7.45 11.36 15.04
N LYS A 215 -6.91 10.31 15.66
CA LYS A 215 -5.46 10.17 15.85
C LYS A 215 -4.73 10.04 14.52
N VAL A 216 -5.16 9.15 13.62
CA VAL A 216 -4.51 9.00 12.31
C VAL A 216 -4.67 10.24 11.42
N ARG A 217 -5.75 11.01 11.59
CA ARG A 217 -5.95 12.30 10.90
C ARG A 217 -4.93 13.38 11.29
N GLN A 218 -4.29 13.26 12.45
CA GLN A 218 -3.20 14.16 12.86
C GLN A 218 -1.92 13.91 12.05
N THR A 219 -1.84 12.80 11.32
CA THR A 219 -0.73 12.48 10.41
C THR A 219 -1.26 12.42 8.97
N PRO A 220 -1.27 13.55 8.23
CA PRO A 220 -1.93 13.65 6.93
C PRO A 220 -1.51 12.58 5.92
N SER A 221 -0.24 12.19 5.91
CA SER A 221 0.28 11.17 5.00
C SER A 221 -0.28 9.77 5.28
N ILE A 222 -0.39 9.36 6.55
CA ILE A 222 -1.04 8.09 6.95
C ILE A 222 -2.53 8.16 6.61
N TRP A 223 -3.19 9.28 6.90
CA TRP A 223 -4.60 9.44 6.57
C TRP A 223 -4.88 9.31 5.07
N MET A 224 -4.08 9.94 4.22
CA MET A 224 -4.25 9.82 2.76
C MET A 224 -3.92 8.43 2.24
N ALA A 225 -2.96 7.73 2.85
CA ALA A 225 -2.75 6.31 2.54
C ALA A 225 -3.99 5.47 2.91
N ILE A 226 -4.60 5.71 4.07
CA ILE A 226 -5.86 5.04 4.46
C ILE A 226 -6.98 5.32 3.46
N ILE A 227 -7.20 6.58 3.07
CA ILE A 227 -8.24 6.94 2.09
C ILE A 227 -7.97 6.27 0.74
N ALA A 228 -6.72 6.20 0.29
CA ALA A 228 -6.34 5.49 -0.93
C ALA A 228 -6.62 3.98 -0.83
N ILE A 229 -6.25 3.32 0.27
CA ILE A 229 -6.55 1.90 0.51
C ILE A 229 -8.06 1.66 0.54
N SER A 230 -8.81 2.49 1.26
CA SER A 230 -10.27 2.37 1.35
C SER A 230 -10.94 2.57 -0.02
N TRP A 231 -10.40 3.45 -0.86
CA TRP A 231 -10.85 3.61 -2.24
C TRP A 231 -10.61 2.34 -3.09
N PHE A 232 -9.47 1.66 -2.92
CA PHE A 232 -9.25 0.37 -3.57
C PHE A 232 -10.30 -0.67 -3.16
N TRP A 233 -10.67 -0.74 -1.87
CA TRP A 233 -11.72 -1.63 -1.39
C TRP A 233 -13.12 -1.24 -1.89
N PHE A 234 -13.39 0.06 -2.07
CA PHE A 234 -14.61 0.55 -2.73
C PHE A 234 -14.71 0.02 -4.16
N LEU A 235 -13.64 0.19 -4.95
CA LEU A 235 -13.57 -0.31 -6.33
C LEU A 235 -13.73 -1.83 -6.37
N GLY A 236 -12.94 -2.55 -5.55
CA GLY A 236 -12.97 -4.00 -5.48
C GLY A 236 -14.34 -4.55 -5.09
N ALA A 237 -14.97 -3.97 -4.07
CA ALA A 237 -16.32 -4.37 -3.66
C ALA A 237 -17.35 -4.14 -4.77
N THR A 238 -17.27 -3.01 -5.49
CA THR A 238 -18.18 -2.75 -6.61
C THR A 238 -17.96 -3.76 -7.74
N TYR A 239 -16.72 -3.94 -8.21
CA TYR A 239 -16.39 -4.89 -9.28
C TYR A 239 -16.83 -6.32 -8.91
N LEU A 240 -16.37 -6.84 -7.77
CA LEU A 240 -16.64 -8.23 -7.37
C LEU A 240 -18.14 -8.52 -7.21
N THR A 241 -18.92 -7.56 -6.70
CA THR A 241 -20.38 -7.71 -6.55
C THR A 241 -21.09 -7.75 -7.89
N GLN A 242 -20.61 -6.98 -8.88
CA GLN A 242 -21.25 -6.89 -10.19
C GLN A 242 -20.76 -7.93 -11.20
N PHE A 243 -19.65 -8.63 -10.95
CA PHE A 243 -19.09 -9.62 -11.89
C PHE A 243 -20.09 -10.70 -12.36
N PRO A 244 -20.91 -11.32 -11.48
CA PRO A 244 -21.88 -12.32 -11.95
C PRO A 244 -22.90 -11.73 -12.93
N ASN A 245 -23.47 -10.57 -12.59
CA ASN A 245 -24.46 -9.91 -13.42
C ASN A 245 -23.85 -9.33 -14.70
N PHE A 246 -22.64 -8.77 -14.63
CA PHE A 246 -21.90 -8.29 -15.79
C PHE A 246 -21.65 -9.43 -16.79
N THR A 247 -21.17 -10.57 -16.30
CA THR A 247 -20.89 -11.75 -17.12
C THR A 247 -22.16 -12.31 -17.77
N LYS A 248 -23.27 -12.35 -17.02
CA LYS A 248 -24.55 -12.82 -17.54
C LYS A 248 -25.14 -11.88 -18.59
N LEU A 249 -25.21 -10.58 -18.28
CA LEU A 249 -25.96 -9.59 -19.08
C LEU A 249 -25.17 -9.01 -20.24
N HIS A 250 -23.84 -8.88 -20.12
CA HIS A 250 -23.02 -8.23 -21.13
C HIS A 250 -22.10 -9.21 -21.87
N LEU A 251 -21.65 -10.27 -21.20
CA LEU A 251 -20.79 -11.29 -21.81
C LEU A 251 -21.56 -12.56 -22.23
N HIS A 252 -22.87 -12.63 -21.96
CA HIS A 252 -23.75 -13.76 -22.34
C HIS A 252 -23.14 -15.11 -21.92
N SER A 253 -22.67 -15.19 -20.68
CA SER A 253 -21.85 -16.30 -20.20
C SER A 253 -22.31 -16.80 -18.82
N GLY A 254 -21.96 -18.06 -18.51
CA GLY A 254 -22.36 -18.74 -17.28
C GLY A 254 -21.37 -18.62 -16.11
N ALA A 255 -21.67 -19.33 -15.00
CA ALA A 255 -20.89 -19.29 -13.75
C ALA A 255 -19.41 -19.66 -13.92
N ALA A 256 -19.07 -20.58 -14.83
CA ALA A 256 -17.68 -20.94 -15.10
C ALA A 256 -16.84 -19.76 -15.64
N VAL A 257 -17.45 -18.85 -16.41
CA VAL A 257 -16.77 -17.64 -16.89
C VAL A 257 -16.65 -16.60 -15.76
N VAL A 258 -17.63 -16.48 -14.87
CA VAL A 258 -17.52 -15.64 -13.67
C VAL A 258 -16.28 -16.06 -12.85
N SER A 259 -16.14 -17.37 -12.63
CA SER A 259 -14.98 -17.96 -11.95
C SER A 259 -13.66 -17.69 -12.67
N LEU A 260 -13.63 -17.76 -14.00
CA LEU A 260 -12.47 -17.42 -14.81
C LEU A 260 -12.07 -15.94 -14.63
N LEU A 261 -13.02 -15.02 -14.72
CA LEU A 261 -12.75 -13.58 -14.61
C LEU A 261 -12.30 -13.20 -13.19
N LEU A 262 -12.93 -13.76 -12.15
CA LEU A 262 -12.47 -13.64 -10.77
C LEU A 262 -11.05 -14.20 -10.60
N GLY A 263 -10.76 -15.33 -11.23
CA GLY A 263 -9.44 -15.95 -11.25
C GLY A 263 -8.38 -15.05 -11.86
N LEU A 264 -8.65 -14.51 -13.05
CA LEU A 264 -7.76 -13.57 -13.74
C LEU A 264 -7.52 -12.31 -12.92
N PHE A 265 -8.58 -11.75 -12.31
CA PHE A 265 -8.46 -10.58 -11.45
C PHE A 265 -7.56 -10.86 -10.22
N SER A 266 -7.78 -11.97 -9.51
CA SER A 266 -6.97 -12.35 -8.34
C SER A 266 -5.52 -12.69 -8.70
N ILE A 267 -5.29 -13.39 -9.82
CA ILE A 267 -3.94 -13.66 -10.34
C ILE A 267 -3.29 -12.34 -10.76
N GLY A 268 -4.04 -11.42 -11.35
CA GLY A 268 -3.59 -10.06 -11.64
C GLY A 268 -3.05 -9.38 -10.40
N ILE A 269 -3.81 -9.36 -9.28
CA ILE A 269 -3.35 -8.76 -8.02
C ILE A 269 -2.06 -9.43 -7.51
N ALA A 270 -1.97 -10.76 -7.61
CA ALA A 270 -0.76 -11.50 -7.25
C ALA A 270 0.46 -11.03 -8.08
N VAL A 271 0.30 -10.95 -9.40
CA VAL A 271 1.34 -10.46 -10.32
C VAL A 271 1.70 -9.01 -10.03
N GLY A 272 0.72 -8.12 -9.85
CA GLY A 272 0.95 -6.72 -9.50
C GLY A 272 1.69 -6.54 -8.19
N SER A 273 1.37 -7.34 -7.18
CA SER A 273 2.07 -7.35 -5.90
C SER A 273 3.54 -7.76 -6.05
N PHE A 274 3.82 -8.77 -6.88
CA PHE A 274 5.19 -9.21 -7.18
C PHE A 274 5.97 -8.19 -8.01
N VAL A 275 5.32 -7.55 -8.98
CA VAL A 275 5.92 -6.44 -9.75
C VAL A 275 6.27 -5.29 -8.80
N CYS A 276 5.38 -4.93 -7.86
CA CYS A 276 5.68 -3.92 -6.85
C CYS A 276 6.94 -4.28 -6.04
N GLU A 277 7.05 -5.52 -5.59
CA GLU A 277 8.22 -6.03 -4.86
C GLU A 277 9.51 -5.89 -5.67
N ARG A 278 9.47 -6.29 -6.94
CA ARG A 278 10.64 -6.30 -7.82
C ARG A 278 11.17 -4.90 -8.13
N PHE A 279 10.27 -3.93 -8.28
CA PHE A 279 10.59 -2.56 -8.68
C PHE A 279 10.77 -1.59 -7.51
N SER A 280 10.41 -1.99 -6.28
CA SER A 280 10.62 -1.18 -5.08
C SER A 280 12.05 -1.26 -4.52
N ASN A 281 12.86 -2.19 -5.05
CA ASN A 281 14.22 -2.47 -4.58
C ASN A 281 14.28 -2.71 -3.05
N GLY A 282 13.25 -3.36 -2.50
CA GLY A 282 13.14 -3.68 -1.06
C GLY A 282 12.67 -2.54 -0.17
N HIS A 283 12.49 -1.32 -0.68
CA HIS A 283 12.10 -0.17 0.15
C HIS A 283 10.66 0.26 -0.11
N VAL A 284 10.07 0.98 0.84
CA VAL A 284 8.74 1.58 0.67
C VAL A 284 8.82 2.68 -0.40
N GLU A 285 8.57 2.29 -1.66
CA GLU A 285 8.65 3.16 -2.82
C GLU A 285 7.26 3.58 -3.29
N LEU A 286 6.83 4.76 -2.86
CA LEU A 286 5.55 5.34 -3.27
C LEU A 286 5.54 5.79 -4.73
N GLY A 287 6.69 5.89 -5.40
CA GLY A 287 6.77 6.20 -6.83
C GLY A 287 6.12 5.14 -7.73
N LEU A 288 5.84 3.93 -7.23
CA LEU A 288 5.11 2.92 -8.00
C LEU A 288 3.59 3.12 -7.98
N LEU A 289 3.07 3.85 -6.99
CA LEU A 289 1.65 4.03 -6.74
C LEU A 289 0.88 4.62 -7.95
N PRO A 290 1.37 5.65 -8.68
CA PRO A 290 0.66 6.20 -9.84
C PRO A 290 0.47 5.20 -10.96
N PHE A 291 1.40 4.27 -11.18
CA PHE A 291 1.26 3.28 -12.26
C PHE A 291 0.09 2.34 -11.99
N GLY A 292 -0.05 1.87 -10.75
CA GLY A 292 -1.22 1.09 -10.33
C GLY A 292 -2.51 1.91 -10.43
N ALA A 293 -2.48 3.15 -9.95
CA ALA A 293 -3.68 3.97 -9.95
C ALA A 293 -4.15 4.36 -11.37
N LEU A 294 -3.23 4.77 -12.25
CA LEU A 294 -3.52 5.07 -13.66
C LEU A 294 -3.96 3.81 -14.41
N GLY A 295 -3.34 2.66 -14.13
CA GLY A 295 -3.75 1.38 -14.70
C GLY A 295 -5.21 1.05 -14.37
N LEU A 296 -5.65 1.22 -13.12
CA LEU A 296 -7.05 1.03 -12.73
C LEU A 296 -8.02 1.91 -13.54
N THR A 297 -7.64 3.16 -13.82
CA THR A 297 -8.44 4.06 -14.66
C THR A 297 -8.41 3.64 -16.12
N LEU A 298 -7.23 3.40 -16.69
CA LEU A 298 -7.07 3.11 -18.12
C LEU A 298 -7.77 1.81 -18.50
N PHE A 299 -7.51 0.71 -17.80
CA PHE A 299 -8.14 -0.58 -18.08
C PHE A 299 -9.61 -0.60 -17.66
N GLY A 300 -10.01 0.18 -16.64
CA GLY A 300 -11.42 0.37 -16.30
C GLY A 300 -12.22 1.09 -17.40
N ILE A 301 -11.61 2.07 -18.08
CA ILE A 301 -12.20 2.72 -19.26
C ILE A 301 -12.13 1.77 -20.47
N ASP A 302 -11.01 1.09 -20.68
CA ASP A 302 -10.83 0.18 -21.83
C ASP A 302 -11.85 -0.95 -21.83
N LEU A 303 -12.19 -1.45 -20.62
CA LEU A 303 -13.19 -2.50 -20.40
C LEU A 303 -14.53 -2.21 -21.09
N LEU A 304 -14.93 -0.94 -21.22
CA LEU A 304 -16.17 -0.53 -21.90
C LEU A 304 -16.12 -0.82 -23.40
N TRP A 305 -14.98 -0.55 -24.03
CA TRP A 305 -14.76 -0.82 -25.45
C TRP A 305 -14.38 -2.28 -25.70
N ALA A 306 -13.97 -2.99 -24.64
CA ALA A 306 -13.69 -4.41 -24.70
C ALA A 306 -14.96 -5.28 -24.68
N ILE A 307 -16.10 -4.75 -24.22
CA ILE A 307 -17.37 -5.50 -24.20
C ILE A 307 -17.70 -5.94 -25.65
N PRO A 308 -17.81 -7.26 -25.91
CA PRO A 308 -18.15 -7.75 -27.23
C PRO A 308 -19.57 -7.32 -27.63
N PRO A 309 -19.85 -7.15 -28.93
CA PRO A 309 -21.21 -6.88 -29.39
C PRO A 309 -22.16 -8.00 -28.98
N VAL A 310 -23.43 -7.65 -28.79
CA VAL A 310 -24.49 -8.60 -28.46
C VAL A 310 -24.53 -9.72 -29.52
N PRO A 311 -24.54 -11.00 -29.14
CA PRO A 311 -24.64 -12.10 -30.09
C PRO A 311 -25.90 -11.97 -30.96
N VAL A 312 -25.81 -12.41 -32.22
CA VAL A 312 -26.95 -12.39 -33.16
C VAL A 312 -28.11 -13.26 -32.65
N ASP A 313 -27.80 -14.31 -31.89
CA ASP A 313 -28.77 -15.15 -31.19
C ASP A 313 -28.63 -14.94 -29.67
N ALA A 314 -29.62 -14.29 -29.08
CA ALA A 314 -29.68 -13.97 -27.65
C ALA A 314 -29.81 -15.22 -26.75
N SER A 315 -30.08 -16.40 -27.32
CA SER A 315 -30.11 -17.66 -26.57
C SER A 315 -28.73 -18.28 -26.36
N VAL A 316 -27.70 -17.80 -27.05
CA VAL A 316 -26.33 -18.32 -26.94
C VAL A 316 -25.74 -17.92 -25.59
N VAL A 317 -25.45 -18.92 -24.76
CA VAL A 317 -24.64 -18.77 -23.54
C VAL A 317 -23.28 -19.39 -23.78
N TYR A 318 -22.22 -18.58 -23.76
CA TYR A 318 -20.87 -19.08 -23.95
C TYR A 318 -20.42 -19.92 -22.75
N GLY A 319 -20.06 -21.17 -23.01
CA GLY A 319 -19.29 -21.99 -22.07
C GLY A 319 -17.84 -21.52 -21.99
N VAL A 320 -17.16 -21.82 -20.89
CA VAL A 320 -15.78 -21.33 -20.64
C VAL A 320 -14.81 -21.69 -21.77
N ASN A 321 -14.90 -22.89 -22.35
CA ASN A 321 -14.03 -23.34 -23.44
C ASN A 321 -14.22 -22.51 -24.72
N VAL A 322 -15.46 -22.13 -25.04
CA VAL A 322 -15.76 -21.27 -26.19
C VAL A 322 -15.32 -19.84 -25.89
N PHE A 323 -15.58 -19.38 -24.66
CA PHE A 323 -15.22 -18.04 -24.22
C PHE A 323 -13.72 -17.76 -24.35
N ILE A 324 -12.85 -18.70 -23.91
CA ILE A 324 -11.39 -18.52 -23.97
C ILE A 324 -10.79 -18.73 -25.38
N THR A 325 -11.55 -19.25 -26.34
CA THR A 325 -11.05 -19.49 -27.70
C THR A 325 -11.48 -18.40 -28.68
N GLN A 326 -12.53 -17.65 -28.37
CA GLN A 326 -12.98 -16.54 -29.21
C GLN A 326 -12.20 -15.26 -28.93
N SER A 327 -11.60 -14.71 -29.99
CA SER A 327 -10.76 -13.50 -29.94
C SER A 327 -11.48 -12.26 -29.39
N GLN A 328 -12.80 -12.18 -29.56
CA GLN A 328 -13.63 -11.07 -29.06
C GLN A 328 -13.61 -10.94 -27.53
N HIS A 329 -13.29 -12.00 -26.78
CA HIS A 329 -13.27 -11.98 -25.32
C HIS A 329 -11.88 -11.71 -24.74
N PHE A 330 -10.83 -11.70 -25.56
CA PHE A 330 -9.44 -11.60 -25.08
C PHE A 330 -9.17 -10.25 -24.41
N ARG A 331 -9.75 -9.18 -24.95
CA ARG A 331 -9.59 -7.83 -24.41
C ARG A 331 -10.22 -7.70 -23.02
N VAL A 332 -11.45 -8.21 -22.83
CA VAL A 332 -12.11 -8.24 -21.51
C VAL A 332 -11.30 -9.04 -20.49
N MET A 333 -10.79 -10.21 -20.88
CA MET A 333 -9.94 -11.02 -19.99
C MET A 333 -8.65 -10.28 -19.62
N LEU A 334 -8.02 -9.61 -20.59
CA LEU A 334 -6.83 -8.80 -20.37
C LEU A 334 -7.13 -7.61 -19.45
N ASP A 335 -8.25 -6.91 -19.64
CA ASP A 335 -8.62 -5.77 -18.81
C ASP A 335 -8.86 -6.18 -17.36
N PHE A 336 -9.60 -7.26 -17.10
CA PHE A 336 -9.77 -7.74 -15.72
C PHE A 336 -8.47 -8.18 -15.08
N PHE A 337 -7.60 -8.86 -15.84
CA PHE A 337 -6.26 -9.20 -15.37
C PHE A 337 -5.45 -7.94 -15.04
N MET A 338 -5.45 -6.94 -15.93
CA MET A 338 -4.66 -5.72 -15.77
C MET A 338 -5.23 -4.76 -14.72
N ILE A 339 -6.55 -4.71 -14.51
CA ILE A 339 -7.17 -4.06 -13.35
C ILE A 339 -6.66 -4.73 -12.07
N GLY A 340 -6.57 -6.07 -12.04
CA GLY A 340 -5.96 -6.81 -10.94
C GLY A 340 -4.49 -6.43 -10.72
N VAL A 341 -3.65 -6.46 -11.77
CA VAL A 341 -2.23 -6.07 -11.71
C VAL A 341 -2.07 -4.66 -11.16
N SER A 342 -2.89 -3.74 -11.66
CA SER A 342 -2.92 -2.35 -11.25
C SER A 342 -3.30 -2.21 -9.77
N GLY A 343 -4.26 -3.01 -9.31
CA GLY A 343 -4.66 -3.11 -7.91
C GLY A 343 -3.53 -3.58 -6.99
N GLY A 344 -2.79 -4.62 -7.38
CA GLY A 344 -1.62 -5.11 -6.64
C GLY A 344 -0.50 -4.07 -6.51
N LEU A 345 -0.20 -3.37 -7.61
CA LEU A 345 0.76 -2.26 -7.64
C LEU A 345 0.33 -1.08 -6.76
N PHE A 346 -0.97 -0.87 -6.62
CA PHE A 346 -1.54 0.21 -5.85
C PHE A 346 -1.56 -0.07 -4.34
N ILE A 347 -1.96 -1.28 -3.93
CA ILE A 347 -2.28 -1.59 -2.53
C ILE A 347 -1.04 -1.91 -1.67
N VAL A 348 -0.06 -2.63 -2.22
CA VAL A 348 1.14 -3.09 -1.50
C VAL A 348 1.98 -1.94 -0.91
N PRO A 349 2.35 -0.89 -1.66
CA PRO A 349 3.21 0.17 -1.12
C PRO A 349 2.48 1.00 -0.05
N LEU A 350 1.16 1.13 -0.13
CA LEU A 350 0.36 1.88 0.85
C LEU A 350 0.33 1.20 2.22
N TYR A 351 0.15 -0.12 2.27
CA TYR A 351 0.20 -0.86 3.54
C TYR A 351 1.59 -0.83 4.16
N ALA A 352 2.63 -1.03 3.35
CA ALA A 352 4.01 -0.92 3.80
C ALA A 352 4.31 0.49 4.34
N PHE A 353 3.76 1.53 3.69
CA PHE A 353 3.89 2.93 4.11
C PHE A 353 3.23 3.23 5.45
N ILE A 354 1.98 2.79 5.67
CA ILE A 354 1.31 2.94 6.97
C ILE A 354 2.15 2.27 8.07
N GLN A 355 2.66 1.06 7.80
CA GLN A 355 3.44 0.29 8.77
C GLN A 355 4.78 0.97 9.10
N SER A 356 5.49 1.49 8.10
CA SER A 356 6.80 2.14 8.29
C SER A 356 6.69 3.53 8.91
N ARG A 357 5.58 4.25 8.69
CA ARG A 357 5.36 5.60 9.21
C ARG A 357 4.68 5.65 10.57
N SER A 358 3.99 4.59 10.96
CA SER A 358 3.34 4.53 12.27
C SER A 358 4.39 4.56 13.40
N ALA A 359 4.08 5.29 14.47
CA ALA A 359 4.91 5.28 15.66
C ALA A 359 4.99 3.86 16.28
N LYS A 360 6.11 3.56 16.95
CA LYS A 360 6.30 2.27 17.64
C LYS A 360 5.21 2.10 18.70
N GLY A 361 4.51 0.97 18.63
CA GLY A 361 3.38 0.68 19.53
C GLY A 361 2.04 1.31 19.13
N GLU A 362 1.95 1.91 17.93
CA GLU A 362 0.68 2.49 17.42
C GLU A 362 0.27 1.93 16.05
N CYS A 363 1.09 1.06 15.46
CA CYS A 363 0.86 0.51 14.14
C CYS A 363 -0.45 -0.30 14.06
N ALA A 364 -0.79 -1.09 15.09
CA ALA A 364 -2.03 -1.85 15.05
C ALA A 364 -3.26 -0.94 15.13
N GLN A 365 -3.21 0.16 15.88
CA GLN A 365 -4.26 1.18 15.89
C GLN A 365 -4.42 1.89 14.54
N ALA A 366 -3.32 2.20 13.84
CA ALA A 366 -3.40 2.77 12.49
C ALA A 366 -4.07 1.81 11.49
N ILE A 367 -3.71 0.52 11.55
CA ILE A 367 -4.35 -0.53 10.73
C ILE A 367 -5.82 -0.74 11.15
N ALA A 368 -6.15 -0.63 12.43
CA ALA A 368 -7.54 -0.69 12.88
C ALA A 368 -8.38 0.45 12.29
N ALA A 369 -7.87 1.68 12.30
CA ALA A 369 -8.52 2.82 11.66
C ALA A 369 -8.68 2.59 10.15
N ASN A 370 -7.65 2.04 9.49
CA ASN A 370 -7.70 1.63 8.09
C ASN A 370 -8.85 0.63 7.82
N ASN A 371 -8.97 -0.43 8.63
CA ASN A 371 -10.01 -1.45 8.43
C ASN A 371 -11.42 -0.88 8.60
N ILE A 372 -11.61 0.06 9.54
CA ILE A 372 -12.90 0.75 9.71
C ILE A 372 -13.25 1.59 8.48
N MET A 373 -12.28 2.33 7.94
CA MET A 373 -12.48 3.13 6.74
C MET A 373 -12.74 2.25 5.51
N ASN A 374 -12.05 1.11 5.39
CA ASN A 374 -12.31 0.13 4.32
C ASN A 374 -13.73 -0.41 4.40
N ALA A 375 -14.19 -0.80 5.59
CA ALA A 375 -15.55 -1.26 5.81
C ALA A 375 -16.58 -0.18 5.43
N LEU A 376 -16.34 1.07 5.82
CA LEU A 376 -17.17 2.22 5.43
C LEU A 376 -17.27 2.35 3.90
N PHE A 377 -16.14 2.32 3.22
CA PHE A 377 -16.08 2.47 1.77
C PHE A 377 -16.76 1.31 1.04
N MET A 378 -16.62 0.07 1.51
CA MET A 378 -17.34 -1.08 0.94
C MET A 378 -18.87 -0.92 1.07
N VAL A 379 -19.36 -0.44 2.22
CA VAL A 379 -20.79 -0.16 2.42
C VAL A 379 -21.26 0.98 1.52
N ILE A 380 -20.51 2.08 1.40
CA ILE A 380 -20.84 3.19 0.50
C ILE A 380 -20.87 2.70 -0.96
N SER A 381 -19.94 1.84 -1.37
CA SER A 381 -19.92 1.21 -2.70
C SER A 381 -21.20 0.41 -2.97
N ALA A 382 -21.65 -0.39 -2.00
CA ALA A 382 -22.88 -1.16 -2.12
C ALA A 382 -24.12 -0.25 -2.23
N LEU A 383 -24.21 0.79 -1.39
CA LEU A 383 -25.30 1.78 -1.42
C LEU A 383 -25.32 2.54 -2.75
N LEU A 384 -24.17 2.97 -3.25
CA LEU A 384 -24.06 3.65 -4.54
C LEU A 384 -24.49 2.72 -5.69
N SER A 385 -24.05 1.47 -5.68
CA SER A 385 -24.42 0.48 -6.69
C SER A 385 -25.93 0.23 -6.70
N MET A 386 -26.56 0.09 -5.52
CA MET A 386 -28.01 -0.07 -5.41
C MET A 386 -28.77 1.15 -5.92
N LEU A 387 -28.31 2.37 -5.59
CA LEU A 387 -28.92 3.61 -6.06
C LEU A 387 -28.83 3.72 -7.59
N LEU A 388 -27.65 3.55 -8.16
CA LEU A 388 -27.42 3.78 -9.58
C LEU A 388 -28.07 2.69 -10.45
N LEU A 389 -27.88 1.41 -10.12
CA LEU A 389 -28.41 0.30 -10.92
C LEU A 389 -29.90 0.06 -10.66
N GLY A 390 -30.34 0.20 -9.40
CA GLY A 390 -31.71 -0.13 -9.00
C GLY A 390 -32.70 1.02 -9.18
N ILE A 391 -32.31 2.25 -8.84
CA ILE A 391 -33.22 3.41 -8.83
C ILE A 391 -33.00 4.30 -10.05
N ALA A 392 -31.75 4.63 -10.37
CA ALA A 392 -31.44 5.51 -11.51
C ALA A 392 -31.45 4.79 -12.87
N GLY A 393 -31.57 3.46 -12.89
CA GLY A 393 -31.64 2.65 -14.10
C GLY A 393 -30.33 2.61 -14.91
N TRP A 394 -29.18 2.86 -14.28
CA TRP A 394 -27.89 2.77 -14.95
C TRP A 394 -27.54 1.32 -15.26
N SER A 395 -26.81 1.12 -16.35
CA SER A 395 -26.22 -0.17 -16.70
C SER A 395 -24.91 -0.42 -15.93
N ILE A 396 -24.50 -1.68 -15.80
CA ILE A 396 -23.23 -2.05 -15.14
C ILE A 396 -22.01 -1.41 -15.83
N PRO A 397 -21.92 -1.35 -17.18
CA PRO A 397 -20.83 -0.64 -17.86
C PRO A 397 -20.78 0.84 -17.47
N GLN A 398 -21.93 1.53 -17.40
CA GLN A 398 -21.95 2.94 -16.95
C GLN A 398 -21.44 3.10 -15.51
N LEU A 399 -21.77 2.16 -14.62
CA LEU A 399 -21.20 2.12 -13.28
C LEU A 399 -19.68 1.95 -13.32
N PHE A 400 -19.15 1.00 -14.10
CA PHE A 400 -17.69 0.81 -14.23
C PHE A 400 -16.97 2.03 -14.83
N LEU A 401 -17.59 2.72 -15.81
CA LEU A 401 -17.06 3.99 -16.33
C LEU A 401 -16.96 5.04 -15.22
N LEU A 402 -18.04 5.19 -14.43
CA LEU A 402 -18.04 6.12 -13.30
C LEU A 402 -16.93 5.79 -12.31
N LEU A 403 -16.74 4.52 -11.97
CA LEU A 403 -15.64 4.10 -11.09
C LEU A 403 -14.26 4.49 -11.65
N ALA A 404 -14.03 4.28 -12.95
CA ALA A 404 -12.74 4.61 -13.57
C ALA A 404 -12.47 6.12 -13.59
N VAL A 405 -13.50 6.94 -13.85
CA VAL A 405 -13.43 8.41 -13.79
C VAL A 405 -13.24 8.90 -12.36
N MET A 406 -14.02 8.37 -11.40
CA MET A 406 -13.86 8.71 -9.99
C MET A 406 -12.48 8.31 -9.47
N ASN A 407 -11.93 7.18 -9.93
CA ASN A 407 -10.58 6.76 -9.57
C ASN A 407 -9.54 7.78 -10.03
N PHE A 408 -9.68 8.32 -11.25
CA PHE A 408 -8.81 9.39 -11.73
C PHE A 408 -8.90 10.65 -10.85
N GLY A 409 -10.12 11.09 -10.50
CA GLY A 409 -10.33 12.22 -9.59
C GLY A 409 -9.75 11.97 -8.20
N MET A 410 -9.89 10.76 -7.67
CA MET A 410 -9.35 10.36 -6.38
C MET A 410 -7.82 10.36 -6.37
N ILE A 411 -7.17 9.95 -7.47
CA ILE A 411 -5.71 10.06 -7.63
C ILE A 411 -5.29 11.53 -7.57
N LEU A 412 -5.93 12.41 -8.34
CA LEU A 412 -5.62 13.83 -8.31
C LEU A 412 -5.78 14.40 -6.90
N TYR A 413 -6.84 14.01 -6.18
CA TYR A 413 -7.05 14.41 -4.80
C TYR A 413 -5.89 13.96 -3.89
N VAL A 414 -5.55 12.66 -3.83
CA VAL A 414 -4.49 12.15 -2.94
C VAL A 414 -3.15 12.84 -3.20
N TYR A 415 -2.76 13.00 -4.46
CA TYR A 415 -1.49 13.62 -4.83
C TYR A 415 -1.46 15.14 -4.59
N SER A 416 -2.61 15.81 -4.65
CA SER A 416 -2.71 17.23 -4.29
C SER A 416 -2.54 17.47 -2.78
N GLN A 417 -2.88 16.47 -1.96
CA GLN A 417 -2.84 16.60 -0.49
C GLN A 417 -1.49 16.21 0.11
N VAL A 418 -0.71 15.34 -0.55
CA VAL A 418 0.58 14.86 -0.03
C VAL A 418 1.67 15.04 -1.08
N PRO A 419 2.35 16.21 -1.11
CA PRO A 419 3.40 16.48 -2.09
C PRO A 419 4.57 15.50 -2.05
N GLU A 420 4.82 14.85 -0.91
CA GLU A 420 5.79 13.75 -0.80
C GLU A 420 5.52 12.64 -1.82
N PHE A 421 4.25 12.30 -2.08
CA PHE A 421 3.90 11.23 -3.03
C PHE A 421 4.28 11.63 -4.45
N THR A 422 3.99 12.88 -4.82
CA THR A 422 4.36 13.47 -6.12
C THR A 422 5.88 13.51 -6.30
N LEU A 423 6.61 13.95 -5.28
CA LEU A 423 8.07 14.05 -5.32
C LEU A 423 8.74 12.68 -5.42
N ARG A 424 8.24 11.69 -4.67
CA ARG A 424 8.69 10.30 -4.77
C ARG A 424 8.45 9.74 -6.17
N PHE A 425 7.29 10.01 -6.78
CA PHE A 425 7.01 9.60 -8.15
C PHE A 425 7.96 10.24 -9.17
N ILE A 426 8.17 11.56 -9.08
CA ILE A 426 9.09 12.27 -9.97
C ILE A 426 10.52 11.74 -9.80
N SER A 427 10.96 11.55 -8.55
CA SER A 427 12.27 10.96 -8.23
C SER A 427 12.41 9.54 -8.80
N TYR A 428 11.36 8.72 -8.71
CA TYR A 428 11.33 7.38 -9.28
C TYR A 428 11.47 7.40 -10.81
N LEU A 429 10.68 8.23 -11.50
CA LEU A 429 10.76 8.42 -12.95
C LEU A 429 12.14 8.90 -13.39
N LEU A 430 12.68 9.89 -12.68
CA LEU A 430 14.02 10.41 -12.96
C LEU A 430 15.06 9.30 -12.80
N SER A 431 15.04 8.56 -11.71
CA SER A 431 16.07 7.57 -11.38
C SER A 431 16.03 6.29 -12.22
N HIS A 432 14.86 5.88 -12.71
CA HIS A 432 14.67 4.59 -13.40
C HIS A 432 14.41 4.73 -14.92
N VAL A 433 13.68 5.77 -15.33
CA VAL A 433 13.29 5.99 -16.74
C VAL A 433 14.27 6.92 -17.44
N ILE A 434 14.55 8.09 -16.84
CA ILE A 434 15.39 9.13 -17.46
C ILE A 434 16.88 8.83 -17.24
N TYR A 435 17.26 8.43 -16.03
CA TYR A 435 18.62 8.07 -15.64
C TYR A 435 18.74 6.59 -15.29
N ARG A 436 19.98 6.11 -15.18
CA ARG A 436 20.31 4.83 -14.55
C ARG A 436 21.09 5.12 -13.28
N VAL A 437 20.37 5.42 -12.20
CA VAL A 437 20.99 5.77 -10.92
C VAL A 437 21.47 4.49 -10.23
N THR A 438 22.76 4.45 -9.90
CA THR A 438 23.34 3.40 -9.04
C THR A 438 23.76 4.03 -7.72
N VAL A 439 23.27 3.50 -6.61
CA VAL A 439 23.60 3.99 -5.27
C VAL A 439 24.53 2.99 -4.59
N THR A 440 25.67 3.47 -4.08
CA THR A 440 26.65 2.68 -3.32
C THR A 440 26.82 3.28 -1.94
N GLY A 441 26.71 2.48 -0.87
CA GLY A 441 26.81 2.96 0.51
C GLY A 441 25.49 3.47 1.10
N ARG A 442 24.34 3.02 0.60
CA ARG A 442 23.02 3.47 1.07
C ARG A 442 22.80 3.20 2.56
N GLU A 443 23.32 2.08 3.02
CA GLU A 443 23.31 1.60 4.41
C GLU A 443 24.02 2.54 5.39
N LYS A 444 24.85 3.47 4.88
CA LYS A 444 25.60 4.44 5.68
C LYS A 444 24.78 5.65 6.10
N ILE A 445 23.60 5.85 5.51
CA ILE A 445 22.64 6.85 6.00
C ILE A 445 22.09 6.35 7.33
N PRO A 446 22.22 7.10 8.44
CA PRO A 446 21.70 6.69 9.73
C PRO A 446 20.20 6.39 9.66
N LYS A 447 19.79 5.22 10.17
CA LYS A 447 18.36 4.84 10.25
C LYS A 447 17.57 5.66 11.26
N LEU A 448 18.24 6.13 12.31
CA LEU A 448 17.70 6.92 13.40
C LEU A 448 18.71 8.01 13.78
N GLY A 449 18.25 9.05 14.46
CA GLY A 449 19.09 10.17 14.90
C GLY A 449 19.30 11.24 13.83
N ALA A 450 19.79 12.40 14.26
CA ALA A 450 20.13 13.52 13.39
C ALA A 450 21.34 13.21 12.50
N GLY A 451 21.46 13.88 11.36
CA GLY A 451 22.66 13.81 10.53
C GLY A 451 22.64 14.79 9.36
N ILE A 452 23.84 15.17 8.91
CA ILE A 452 24.01 16.08 7.78
C ILE A 452 24.58 15.32 6.58
N ILE A 453 23.92 15.39 5.43
CA ILE A 453 24.45 14.88 4.17
C ILE A 453 25.10 16.03 3.41
N VAL A 454 26.39 15.90 3.12
CA VAL A 454 27.15 16.91 2.37
C VAL A 454 27.45 16.35 0.99
N CYS A 455 27.04 17.07 -0.06
CA CYS A 455 27.19 16.60 -1.44
C CYS A 455 27.64 17.71 -2.40
N ASN A 456 28.29 17.32 -3.50
CA ASN A 456 28.60 18.23 -4.60
C ASN A 456 27.33 18.58 -5.41
N HIS A 457 27.31 19.75 -6.04
CA HIS A 457 26.12 20.26 -6.74
C HIS A 457 26.34 20.43 -8.25
N VAL A 458 25.81 19.50 -9.05
CA VAL A 458 26.05 19.38 -10.50
C VAL A 458 24.81 19.73 -11.33
N SER A 459 23.60 19.59 -10.79
CA SER A 459 22.34 19.80 -11.52
C SER A 459 21.19 20.23 -10.62
N ASP A 460 20.20 20.91 -11.20
CA ASP A 460 18.95 21.31 -10.53
C ASP A 460 18.14 20.10 -10.03
N VAL A 461 18.36 18.89 -10.59
CA VAL A 461 17.67 17.66 -10.17
C VAL A 461 18.42 16.85 -9.10
N ASP A 462 19.57 17.33 -8.62
CA ASP A 462 20.39 16.63 -7.61
C ASP A 462 19.58 16.29 -6.36
N ALA A 463 18.82 17.25 -5.84
CA ALA A 463 17.99 17.07 -4.65
C ALA A 463 16.93 15.96 -4.85
N LEU A 464 16.33 15.85 -6.04
CA LEU A 464 15.34 14.82 -6.35
C LEU A 464 15.99 13.43 -6.44
N ILE A 465 17.22 13.34 -6.98
CA ILE A 465 17.96 12.07 -7.03
C ILE A 465 18.39 11.65 -5.63
N ILE A 466 18.97 12.56 -4.84
CA ILE A 466 19.37 12.30 -3.44
C ILE A 466 18.17 11.88 -2.60
N MET A 467 17.02 12.53 -2.76
CA MET A 467 15.78 12.15 -2.07
C MET A 467 15.40 10.68 -2.34
N GLY A 468 15.50 10.24 -3.59
CA GLY A 468 15.27 8.84 -3.98
C GLY A 468 16.29 7.87 -3.38
N THR A 469 17.48 8.34 -3.02
CA THR A 469 18.50 7.49 -2.38
C THR A 469 18.25 7.24 -0.89
N SER A 470 17.47 8.07 -0.21
CA SER A 470 17.23 7.93 1.22
C SER A 470 15.86 7.31 1.55
N ILE A 471 15.88 6.41 2.52
CA ILE A 471 14.67 5.83 3.14
C ILE A 471 13.99 6.83 4.09
N ARG A 472 14.75 7.79 4.63
CA ARG A 472 14.24 8.85 5.51
C ARG A 472 14.01 10.14 4.71
N PRO A 473 13.00 10.95 5.08
CA PRO A 473 12.89 12.32 4.56
C PRO A 473 14.18 13.10 4.78
N ILE A 474 14.58 13.88 3.78
CA ILE A 474 15.73 14.78 3.83
C ILE A 474 15.20 16.20 3.69
N ARG A 475 15.56 17.08 4.62
CA ARG A 475 15.39 18.53 4.50
C ARG A 475 16.53 19.07 3.65
N PHE A 476 16.21 19.67 2.51
CA PHE A 476 17.23 20.26 1.64
C PHE A 476 17.38 21.74 1.93
N VAL A 477 18.62 22.20 2.13
CA VAL A 477 18.93 23.63 2.17
C VAL A 477 19.07 24.12 0.74
N MET A 478 18.26 25.12 0.36
CA MET A 478 18.13 25.57 -1.04
C MET A 478 18.08 27.09 -1.12
N GLU A 479 18.67 27.66 -2.18
CA GLU A 479 18.64 29.10 -2.43
C GLU A 479 17.20 29.64 -2.50
N GLN A 480 16.94 30.75 -1.81
CA GLN A 480 15.59 31.31 -1.64
C GLN A 480 14.91 31.57 -2.99
N SER A 481 15.63 32.14 -3.96
CA SER A 481 15.11 32.42 -5.30
C SER A 481 14.63 31.18 -6.08
N VAL A 482 15.21 30.01 -5.81
CA VAL A 482 14.79 28.73 -6.40
C VAL A 482 13.60 28.15 -5.64
N SER A 483 13.68 28.17 -4.31
CA SER A 483 12.65 27.62 -3.42
C SER A 483 11.32 28.39 -3.52
N GLU A 484 11.34 29.68 -3.88
CA GLU A 484 10.16 30.54 -3.96
C GLU A 484 9.54 30.66 -5.36
N ARG A 485 10.01 29.89 -6.36
CA ARG A 485 9.41 29.90 -7.71
C ARG A 485 7.90 29.63 -7.64
N PRO A 486 7.03 30.47 -8.22
CA PRO A 486 5.58 30.46 -7.93
C PRO A 486 4.89 29.10 -8.09
N LEU A 487 5.26 28.34 -9.12
CA LEU A 487 4.69 27.02 -9.40
C LEU A 487 5.22 25.90 -8.49
N LEU A 488 6.41 26.07 -7.91
CA LEU A 488 7.09 25.04 -7.12
C LEU A 488 7.17 25.38 -5.62
N LYS A 489 6.88 26.63 -5.24
CA LYS A 489 6.96 27.12 -3.86
C LYS A 489 6.16 26.27 -2.89
N SER A 490 4.92 25.93 -3.26
CA SER A 490 4.07 25.06 -2.44
C SER A 490 4.69 23.67 -2.29
N VAL A 491 5.20 23.09 -3.37
CA VAL A 491 5.81 21.75 -3.35
C VAL A 491 7.06 21.73 -2.46
N PHE A 492 7.94 22.73 -2.59
CA PHE A 492 9.16 22.83 -1.79
C PHE A 492 8.90 23.10 -0.31
N CYS A 493 7.91 23.95 0.00
CA CYS A 493 7.49 24.20 1.37
C CYS A 493 6.99 22.92 2.04
N HIS A 494 6.13 22.15 1.37
CA HIS A 494 5.64 20.86 1.89
C HIS A 494 6.72 19.78 1.94
N ALA A 495 7.71 19.83 1.05
CA ALA A 495 8.87 18.94 1.08
C ALA A 495 9.83 19.25 2.25
N GLY A 496 9.62 20.34 2.97
CA GLY A 496 10.48 20.75 4.06
C GLY A 496 11.80 21.36 3.60
N VAL A 497 11.82 21.99 2.43
CA VAL A 497 12.99 22.75 1.96
C VAL A 497 13.25 23.92 2.91
N ILE A 498 14.50 24.10 3.31
CA ILE A 498 14.97 25.21 4.13
C ILE A 498 15.54 26.27 3.19
N PRO A 499 14.83 27.40 2.97
CA PRO A 499 15.32 28.47 2.11
C PRO A 499 16.49 29.19 2.79
N ILE A 500 17.57 29.40 2.05
CA ILE A 500 18.74 30.19 2.48
C ILE A 500 19.07 31.24 1.42
N CYS A 501 19.64 32.36 1.83
CA CYS A 501 20.21 33.35 0.92
C CYS A 501 21.47 33.97 1.53
N SER A 502 22.22 34.74 0.76
CA SER A 502 23.38 35.47 1.29
C SER A 502 22.97 36.45 2.41
N PRO A 503 23.79 36.64 3.47
CA PRO A 503 23.56 37.65 4.50
C PRO A 503 23.43 39.06 3.93
N LYS A 504 24.07 39.34 2.78
CA LYS A 504 23.97 40.64 2.09
C LYS A 504 22.58 40.88 1.49
N GLN A 505 21.85 39.83 1.16
CA GLN A 505 20.52 39.91 0.56
C GLN A 505 19.43 39.99 1.64
N SER A 506 19.53 39.15 2.67
CA SER A 506 18.62 39.18 3.82
C SER A 506 19.28 38.48 5.00
N GLU A 507 19.65 39.25 6.01
CA GLU A 507 20.20 38.73 7.26
C GLU A 507 19.16 37.92 8.05
N THR A 508 17.88 38.32 7.98
CA THR A 508 16.78 37.64 8.66
C THR A 508 16.54 36.25 8.08
N THR A 509 16.51 36.11 6.75
CA THR A 509 16.34 34.81 6.08
C THR A 509 17.52 33.90 6.36
N TYR A 510 18.75 34.43 6.30
CA TYR A 510 19.96 33.66 6.61
C TYR A 510 19.92 33.11 8.05
N ASN A 511 19.64 33.95 9.04
CA ASN A 511 19.55 33.50 10.44
C ASN A 511 18.40 32.50 10.67
N HIS A 512 17.25 32.71 10.03
CA HIS A 512 16.12 31.79 10.10
C HIS A 512 16.45 30.42 9.50
N ALA A 513 17.26 30.36 8.43
CA ALA A 513 17.73 29.10 7.86
C ALA A 513 18.57 28.30 8.87
N PHE A 514 19.47 28.96 9.62
CA PHE A 514 20.26 28.31 10.66
C PHE A 514 19.41 27.79 11.83
N GLU A 515 18.40 28.55 12.26
CA GLU A 515 17.46 28.08 13.28
C GLU A 515 16.63 26.88 12.78
N ALA A 516 16.16 26.92 11.54
CA ALA A 516 15.41 25.81 10.94
C ALA A 516 16.27 24.54 10.77
N ILE A 517 17.56 24.69 10.45
CA ILE A 517 18.52 23.58 10.42
C ILE A 517 18.70 22.99 11.83
N HIS A 518 18.91 23.84 12.83
CA HIS A 518 19.05 23.42 14.22
C HIS A 518 17.80 22.69 14.73
N GLU A 519 16.61 23.21 14.43
CA GLU A 519 15.34 22.58 14.78
C GLU A 519 15.18 21.22 14.10
N ALA A 520 15.47 21.12 12.80
CA ALA A 520 15.42 19.86 12.07
C ALA A 520 16.37 18.81 12.67
N LEU A 521 17.62 19.19 12.97
CA LEU A 521 18.60 18.30 13.60
C LEU A 521 18.17 17.90 15.02
N SER A 522 17.65 18.83 15.82
CA SER A 522 17.12 18.56 17.16
C SER A 522 15.93 17.59 17.14
N ASN A 523 15.13 17.64 16.08
CA ASN A 523 14.03 16.71 15.81
C ASN A 523 14.50 15.36 15.24
N ASN A 524 15.81 15.08 15.25
CA ASN A 524 16.42 13.89 14.67
C ASN A 524 16.10 13.74 13.16
N GLU A 525 16.06 14.82 12.40
CA GLU A 525 15.88 14.76 10.94
C GLU A 525 17.24 14.73 10.20
N LEU A 526 17.21 14.40 8.90
CA LEU A 526 18.38 14.51 8.03
C LEU A 526 18.33 15.83 7.28
N VAL A 527 19.44 16.55 7.27
CA VAL A 527 19.60 17.80 6.50
C VAL A 527 20.63 17.58 5.40
N CYS A 528 20.31 17.92 4.15
CA CYS A 528 21.26 17.87 3.05
C CYS A 528 21.68 19.27 2.64
N ILE A 529 22.99 19.46 2.52
CA ILE A 529 23.64 20.74 2.22
C ILE A 529 24.57 20.56 1.03
N PHE A 530 24.47 21.51 0.10
CA PHE A 530 25.39 21.68 -1.02
C PHE A 530 26.35 22.83 -0.69
N PRO A 531 27.52 22.56 -0.08
CA PRO A 531 28.37 23.60 0.49
C PRO A 531 29.06 24.48 -0.57
N GLU A 532 28.97 24.14 -1.86
CA GLU A 532 29.45 24.97 -2.98
C GLU A 532 28.57 26.20 -3.22
N GLY A 533 27.32 26.21 -2.72
CA GLY A 533 26.34 27.31 -2.86
C GLY A 533 25.89 27.65 -4.29
N ARG A 534 26.48 27.00 -5.31
CA ARG A 534 26.13 27.15 -6.72
C ARG A 534 26.28 25.82 -7.45
N VAL A 535 25.52 25.65 -8.53
CA VAL A 535 25.67 24.51 -9.43
C VAL A 535 26.97 24.67 -10.23
N THR A 536 27.78 23.63 -10.31
CA THR A 536 29.03 23.67 -11.08
C THR A 536 28.76 23.70 -12.59
N SER A 537 29.45 24.59 -13.32
CA SER A 537 29.39 24.66 -14.80
C SER A 537 30.36 23.70 -15.51
N ASP A 538 31.52 23.39 -14.90
CA ASP A 538 32.58 22.57 -15.49
C ASP A 538 32.70 21.15 -14.87
N GLY A 539 31.94 20.88 -13.81
CA GLY A 539 31.95 19.62 -13.07
C GLY A 539 33.15 19.41 -12.15
N THR A 540 33.95 20.45 -11.88
CA THR A 540 34.97 20.46 -10.84
C THR A 540 34.38 20.78 -9.46
N LEU A 541 34.97 20.26 -8.39
CA LEU A 541 34.45 20.48 -7.05
C LEU A 541 34.83 21.90 -6.59
N GLY A 542 33.84 22.75 -6.34
CA GLY A 542 34.01 24.12 -5.86
C GLY A 542 34.51 24.23 -4.41
N GLU A 543 34.84 25.46 -3.99
CA GLU A 543 35.14 25.75 -2.57
C GLU A 543 33.91 25.62 -1.70
N PHE A 544 34.09 25.03 -0.53
CA PHE A 544 33.01 24.85 0.44
C PHE A 544 32.93 26.09 1.33
N TYR A 545 31.73 26.65 1.45
CA TYR A 545 31.47 27.79 2.33
C TYR A 545 31.63 27.44 3.81
N VAL A 546 31.97 28.44 4.62
CA VAL A 546 32.17 28.31 6.09
C VAL A 546 30.87 27.99 6.83
N ASP A 547 29.72 28.10 6.17
CA ASP A 547 28.41 27.84 6.76
C ASP A 547 28.29 26.43 7.34
N ILE A 548 28.92 25.41 6.73
CA ILE A 548 28.93 24.06 7.29
C ILE A 548 29.67 23.99 8.63
N ASP A 549 30.79 24.69 8.79
CA ASP A 549 31.56 24.71 10.04
C ASP A 549 30.75 25.40 11.15
N LYS A 550 29.99 26.46 10.82
CA LYS A 550 29.09 27.13 11.77
C LYS A 550 27.97 26.22 12.25
N ILE A 551 27.38 25.43 11.34
CA ILE A 551 26.34 24.46 11.69
C ILE A 551 26.93 23.40 12.63
N LEU A 552 28.08 22.82 12.28
CA LEU A 552 28.71 21.75 13.08
C LEU A 552 29.21 22.24 14.45
N ALA A 553 29.63 23.50 14.56
CA ALA A 553 30.00 24.10 15.84
C ALA A 553 28.81 24.20 16.80
N ARG A 554 27.59 24.39 16.29
CA ARG A 554 26.35 24.43 17.08
C ARG A 554 25.79 23.02 17.31
N ASP A 555 25.74 22.22 16.26
CA ASP A 555 25.11 20.91 16.19
C ASP A 555 26.13 19.86 15.68
N PRO A 556 26.94 19.27 16.57
CA PRO A 556 28.00 18.31 16.21
C PRO A 556 27.40 16.92 15.91
N VAL A 557 26.55 16.84 14.89
CA VAL A 557 25.88 15.62 14.43
C VAL A 557 26.74 14.87 13.40
N PRO A 558 26.52 13.56 13.19
CA PRO A 558 27.23 12.80 12.17
C PRO A 558 27.07 13.41 10.77
N VAL A 559 28.17 13.54 10.04
CA VAL A 559 28.21 14.10 8.67
C VAL A 559 28.49 12.99 7.67
N ILE A 560 27.62 12.81 6.68
CA ILE A 560 27.71 11.78 5.64
C ILE A 560 28.18 12.43 4.33
N PRO A 561 29.44 12.24 3.94
CA PRO A 561 29.93 12.73 2.65
C PRO A 561 29.35 11.90 1.51
N MET A 562 28.79 12.59 0.52
CA MET A 562 28.16 11.99 -0.65
C MET A 562 28.74 12.60 -1.93
N ALA A 563 28.97 11.76 -2.93
CA ALA A 563 29.41 12.19 -4.26
C ALA A 563 28.41 11.78 -5.34
N LEU A 564 28.00 12.77 -6.14
CA LEU A 564 27.18 12.61 -7.34
C LEU A 564 28.07 12.68 -8.60
N LYS A 565 28.05 11.62 -9.41
CA LYS A 565 28.74 11.56 -10.73
C LYS A 565 27.75 11.30 -11.86
N GLY A 566 28.16 11.70 -13.07
CA GLY A 566 27.46 11.35 -14.31
C GLY A 566 26.30 12.26 -14.69
N LEU A 567 26.05 13.31 -13.91
CA LEU A 567 25.04 14.34 -14.21
C LEU A 567 25.57 15.44 -15.14
N LEU A 568 26.90 15.60 -15.26
CA LEU A 568 27.53 16.61 -16.11
C LEU A 568 27.29 16.33 -17.61
N GLY A 569 26.76 17.31 -18.35
CA GLY A 569 26.43 17.18 -19.78
C GLY A 569 25.13 16.42 -20.08
N THR A 570 24.27 16.24 -19.07
CA THR A 570 22.89 15.76 -19.24
C THR A 570 21.92 16.93 -19.43
N TYR A 571 20.67 16.66 -19.84
CA TYR A 571 19.64 17.67 -20.17
C TYR A 571 19.41 18.76 -19.08
N PHE A 572 19.73 18.44 -17.83
CA PHE A 572 19.53 19.30 -16.66
C PHE A 572 20.86 19.89 -16.11
N SER A 573 21.96 19.74 -16.84
CA SER A 573 23.29 20.27 -16.46
C SER A 573 23.59 21.56 -17.22
N HIS A 574 24.08 22.58 -16.52
CA HIS A 574 24.39 23.92 -17.07
C HIS A 574 25.73 23.97 -17.83
N LYS A 575 26.10 22.91 -18.56
CA LYS A 575 27.42 22.80 -19.20
C LYS A 575 27.60 23.77 -20.39
N ASP A 576 26.52 24.05 -21.14
CA ASP A 576 26.60 24.80 -22.41
C ASP A 576 25.63 26.01 -22.49
N GLU A 577 25.01 26.40 -21.37
CA GLU A 577 24.01 27.48 -21.10
C GLU A 577 22.83 26.94 -20.25
N GLN A 578 21.86 27.80 -19.87
CA GLN A 578 20.76 27.51 -18.93
C GLN A 578 20.18 26.09 -19.09
N ALA A 579 20.02 25.36 -17.99
CA ALA A 579 19.33 24.07 -17.97
C ALA A 579 18.01 24.11 -18.77
N LEU A 580 17.70 23.03 -19.50
CA LEU A 580 16.53 22.86 -20.40
C LEU A 580 16.64 23.48 -21.81
N THR A 581 17.80 23.95 -22.26
CA THR A 581 17.96 24.59 -23.59
C THR A 581 18.56 23.69 -24.68
N THR A 582 19.15 22.54 -24.33
CA THR A 582 19.81 21.64 -25.29
C THR A 582 19.06 20.32 -25.47
N ILE A 583 18.93 19.85 -26.71
CA ILE A 583 18.33 18.54 -27.04
C ILE A 583 19.14 17.44 -26.33
N PRO A 584 18.50 16.48 -25.62
CA PRO A 584 19.22 15.50 -24.81
C PRO A 584 20.12 14.60 -25.67
N ILE A 585 21.43 14.78 -25.57
CA ILE A 585 22.42 13.97 -26.31
C ILE A 585 22.50 12.54 -25.75
N ARG A 586 22.07 12.29 -24.50
CA ARG A 586 22.14 10.97 -23.83
C ARG A 586 20.93 10.65 -22.94
N PHE A 587 19.89 10.05 -23.52
CA PHE A 587 18.82 9.37 -22.77
C PHE A 587 19.39 8.19 -21.97
N ARG A 588 19.03 8.03 -20.69
CA ARG A 588 19.56 6.99 -19.76
C ARG A 588 21.04 7.10 -19.41
N SER A 589 21.50 8.32 -19.16
CA SER A 589 22.85 8.56 -18.62
C SER A 589 23.05 7.83 -17.29
N ARG A 590 24.22 7.22 -17.10
CA ARG A 590 24.58 6.53 -15.85
C ARG A 590 24.93 7.58 -14.79
N VAL A 591 24.16 7.61 -13.72
CA VAL A 591 24.39 8.48 -12.57
C VAL A 591 24.81 7.58 -11.41
N SER A 592 25.88 7.92 -10.72
CA SER A 592 26.29 7.18 -9.52
C SER A 592 26.26 8.08 -8.29
N VAL A 593 25.62 7.60 -7.23
CA VAL A 593 25.61 8.22 -5.91
C VAL A 593 26.46 7.37 -4.98
N THR A 594 27.56 7.91 -4.48
CA THR A 594 28.48 7.19 -3.59
C THR A 594 28.54 7.86 -2.23
N LEU A 595 28.22 7.10 -1.18
CA LEU A 595 28.27 7.56 0.20
C LEU A 595 29.51 7.00 0.92
N ALA A 596 30.20 7.86 1.67
CA ALA A 596 31.24 7.47 2.61
C ALA A 596 30.67 7.18 4.01
N GLU A 597 31.51 6.61 4.88
CA GLU A 597 31.19 6.48 6.30
C GLU A 597 30.93 7.86 6.92
N ALA A 598 30.02 7.88 7.90
CA ALA A 598 29.74 9.09 8.65
C ALA A 598 30.98 9.54 9.42
N ILE A 599 31.27 10.83 9.34
CA ILE A 599 32.35 11.49 10.07
C ILE A 599 31.71 12.14 11.31
N ASP A 600 32.40 12.05 12.45
CA ASP A 600 32.00 12.72 13.68
C ASP A 600 31.92 14.25 13.46
N GLY A 601 30.78 14.86 13.81
CA GLY A 601 30.55 16.28 13.67
C GLY A 601 31.49 17.15 14.50
N HIS A 602 32.09 16.61 15.57
CA HIS A 602 33.12 17.31 16.36
C HIS A 602 34.47 17.45 15.63
N VAL A 603 34.73 16.57 14.65
CA VAL A 603 36.02 16.51 13.93
C VAL A 603 35.86 17.01 12.48
N ALA A 604 34.66 16.87 11.91
CA ALA A 604 34.36 17.30 10.55
C ALA A 604 34.51 18.83 10.40
N ASN A 605 35.14 19.23 9.29
CA ASN A 605 35.22 20.63 8.85
C ASN A 605 35.14 20.70 7.33
N LYS A 606 34.89 21.89 6.77
CA LYS A 606 34.71 22.11 5.34
C LYS A 606 35.84 21.53 4.47
N ASP A 607 37.09 21.64 4.92
CA ASP A 607 38.27 21.25 4.13
C ASP A 607 38.42 19.72 4.09
N SER A 608 38.29 19.06 5.25
CA SER A 608 38.27 17.60 5.34
C SER A 608 37.11 16.98 4.56
N LEU A 609 35.92 17.59 4.61
CA LEU A 609 34.74 17.17 3.85
C LEU A 609 34.96 17.31 2.35
N ARG A 610 35.54 18.43 1.90
CA ARG A 610 35.88 18.65 0.49
C ARG A 610 36.87 17.60 0.00
N VAL A 611 37.95 17.35 0.73
CA VAL A 611 38.95 16.32 0.38
C VAL A 611 38.29 14.94 0.29
N LYS A 612 37.40 14.61 1.24
CA LYS A 612 36.70 13.33 1.23
C LYS A 612 35.80 13.20 0.00
N ILE A 613 35.01 14.21 -0.33
CA ILE A 613 34.13 14.20 -1.51
C ILE A 613 34.94 14.18 -2.82
N ALA A 614 36.05 14.91 -2.90
CA ALA A 614 36.97 14.86 -4.04
C ALA A 614 37.50 13.43 -4.26
N SER A 615 37.91 12.75 -3.18
CA SER A 615 38.37 11.35 -3.26
C SER A 615 37.27 10.40 -3.76
N LEU A 616 36.02 10.60 -3.33
CA LEU A 616 34.88 9.83 -3.83
C LEU A 616 34.60 10.15 -5.30
N LEU A 617 34.83 11.38 -5.74
CA LEU A 617 34.75 11.79 -7.14
C LEU A 617 35.87 11.16 -8.01
N GLY A 618 36.94 10.65 -7.38
CA GLY A 618 38.13 10.15 -8.06
C GLY A 618 39.04 11.27 -8.54
N LYS A 619 39.06 12.39 -7.80
CA LYS A 619 39.81 13.60 -8.09
C LYS A 619 40.80 13.94 -6.98
#